data_AF-A0A961DJL0-F1
#
_entry.id   AF-A0A961DJL0-F1
#
_cell.length_a   1.000
_cell.length_b   1.000
_cell.length_c   1.000
_cell.angle_alpha   90.00
_cell.angle_beta   90.00
_cell.angle_gamma   90.00
#
_symmetry.space_group_name_H-M   'P 1'
#
loop_
_entity.id
_entity.type
_entity.pdbx_description
1 polymer ?
#
loop_
_entity_poly.entity_id
_entity_poly.type
_entity_poly.pdbx_seq_one_letter_code
_entity_poly.pdbx_strand_id
1 'polypeptide(L)'
;MTLLDRYIARQYLFNTLLLLVILGGFVVTIDVSLNINRFGRQAAELASQQHAGGDPSDLRVATLTVFLIADLWWPRLLQLFNFMLGLVLVGAMGFTCAQLVRHRELVAVLAGGQSLIRLSRPIFIVAIGLTLVQVVNQEVMLPRIAPLLTRDPGEAGRHRLGASA
;
A
#
# COMPACT_ATOMS: atom_id res chain seq x y z
N MET A 1 -14.19 -6.30 25.42
CA MET A 1 -14.86 -6.00 24.14
C MET A 1 -16.04 -6.91 24.00
N THR A 2 -17.22 -6.36 23.75
CA THR A 2 -18.42 -7.18 23.50
C THR A 2 -18.28 -7.90 22.14
N LEU A 3 -19.05 -8.97 21.91
CA LEU A 3 -19.04 -9.70 20.63
C LEU A 3 -19.33 -8.76 19.44
N LEU A 4 -20.24 -7.81 19.64
CA LEU A 4 -20.61 -6.79 18.67
C LEU A 4 -19.44 -5.86 18.34
N ASP A 5 -18.71 -5.37 19.35
CA ASP A 5 -17.56 -4.48 19.12
C ASP A 5 -16.50 -5.15 18.25
N ARG A 6 -16.23 -6.44 18.51
CA ARG A 6 -15.21 -7.21 17.79
C ARG A 6 -15.62 -7.49 16.36
N TYR A 7 -16.90 -7.74 16.12
CA TYR A 7 -17.46 -7.92 14.79
C TYR A 7 -17.32 -6.64 13.95
N ILE A 8 -17.72 -5.49 14.49
CA ILE A 8 -17.64 -4.21 13.78
C ILE A 8 -16.19 -3.81 13.54
N ALA A 9 -15.31 -4.01 14.53
CA ALA A 9 -13.88 -3.75 14.36
C ALA A 9 -13.28 -4.60 13.23
N ARG A 10 -13.63 -5.89 13.14
CA ARG A 10 -13.16 -6.77 12.06
C ARG A 10 -13.72 -6.34 10.70
N GLN A 11 -15.00 -6.00 10.63
CA GLN A 11 -15.64 -5.54 9.39
C GLN A 11 -15.01 -4.23 8.90
N TYR A 12 -14.82 -3.27 9.79
CA TYR A 12 -14.19 -1.98 9.47
C TYR A 12 -12.73 -2.15 9.02
N LEU A 13 -11.97 -3.00 9.71
CA LEU A 13 -10.59 -3.30 9.31
C LEU A 13 -10.55 -3.96 7.93
N PHE A 14 -11.43 -4.93 7.66
CA PHE A 14 -11.50 -5.59 6.36
C PHE A 14 -11.84 -4.60 5.24
N ASN A 15 -12.86 -3.74 5.45
CA ASN A 15 -13.22 -2.70 4.49
C ASN A 15 -12.09 -1.71 4.25
N THR A 16 -11.35 -1.33 5.31
CA THR A 16 -10.17 -0.46 5.20
C THR A 16 -9.08 -1.10 4.35
N LEU A 17 -8.75 -2.36 4.61
CA LEU A 17 -7.73 -3.09 3.85
C LEU A 17 -8.16 -3.30 2.40
N LEU A 18 -9.41 -3.68 2.16
CA LEU A 18 -9.95 -3.87 0.80
C LEU A 18 -9.89 -2.56 0.01
N LEU A 19 -10.34 -1.46 0.61
CA LEU A 19 -10.33 -0.15 -0.05
C LEU A 19 -8.89 0.34 -0.31
N LEU A 20 -7.96 0.08 0.63
CA LEU A 20 -6.55 0.36 0.45
C LEU A 20 -5.95 -0.44 -0.72
N VAL A 21 -6.26 -1.73 -0.84
CA VAL A 21 -5.77 -2.58 -1.93
C VAL A 21 -6.32 -2.13 -3.28
N ILE A 22 -7.61 -1.81 -3.35
CA ILE A 22 -8.25 -1.36 -4.60
C ILE A 22 -7.64 -0.03 -5.05
N LEU A 23 -7.63 0.98 -4.16
CA LEU A 23 -7.10 2.29 -4.48
C LEU A 23 -5.59 2.27 -4.72
N GLY A 24 -4.85 1.56 -3.87
CA GLY A 24 -3.40 1.38 -4.01
C GLY A 24 -3.04 0.67 -5.31
N GLY A 25 -3.75 -0.42 -5.64
CA GLY A 25 -3.57 -1.14 -6.90
C GLY A 25 -3.87 -0.28 -8.13
N PHE A 26 -4.88 0.58 -8.05
CA PHE A 26 -5.18 1.55 -9.11
C PHE A 26 -4.04 2.55 -9.32
N VAL A 27 -3.51 3.14 -8.24
CA VAL A 27 -2.36 4.05 -8.31
C VAL A 27 -1.12 3.35 -8.88
N VAL A 28 -0.85 2.12 -8.43
CA VAL A 28 0.26 1.29 -8.95
C VAL A 28 0.12 1.06 -10.44
N THR A 29 -1.09 0.70 -10.89
CA THR A 29 -1.37 0.43 -12.29
C THR A 29 -1.15 1.68 -13.16
N ILE A 30 -1.60 2.85 -12.70
CA ILE A 30 -1.39 4.11 -13.43
C ILE A 30 0.10 4.42 -13.54
N ASP A 31 0.84 4.37 -12.45
CA ASP A 31 2.25 4.76 -12.47
C ASP A 31 3.09 3.77 -13.31
N VAL A 32 2.80 2.47 -13.25
CA VAL A 32 3.42 1.49 -14.16
C VAL A 32 3.06 1.78 -15.62
N SER A 33 1.80 2.08 -15.92
CA SER A 33 1.34 2.37 -17.28
C SER A 33 2.00 3.63 -17.86
N LEU A 34 2.18 4.68 -17.04
CA LEU A 34 2.81 5.93 -17.44
C LEU A 34 4.33 5.80 -17.62
N ASN A 35 4.98 4.99 -16.80
CA ASN A 35 6.44 4.83 -16.81
C ASN A 35 6.94 3.63 -17.62
N ILE A 36 6.06 2.90 -18.31
CA ILE A 36 6.41 1.66 -19.05
C ILE A 36 7.57 1.86 -20.05
N ASN A 37 7.60 3.00 -20.74
CA ASN A 37 8.65 3.33 -21.72
C ASN A 37 9.98 3.71 -21.04
N ARG A 38 9.96 4.25 -19.81
CA ARG A 38 11.18 4.55 -19.04
C ARG A 38 11.77 3.27 -18.43
N PHE A 39 10.93 2.42 -17.86
CA PHE A 39 11.35 1.11 -17.34
C PHE A 39 11.95 0.23 -18.44
N GLY A 40 11.34 0.21 -19.64
CA GLY A 40 11.87 -0.54 -20.78
C GLY A 40 13.25 -0.06 -21.24
N ARG A 41 13.50 1.26 -21.26
CA ARG A 41 14.80 1.83 -21.66
C ARG A 41 15.90 1.61 -20.60
N GLN A 42 15.57 1.78 -19.32
CA GLN A 42 16.52 1.53 -18.23
C GLN A 42 16.91 0.05 -18.12
N ALA A 43 15.96 -0.87 -18.36
CA ALA A 43 16.26 -2.29 -18.42
C ALA A 43 17.18 -2.65 -19.59
N ALA A 44 17.02 -2.00 -20.74
CA ALA A 44 17.89 -2.18 -21.92
C ALA A 44 19.31 -1.61 -21.71
N GLU A 45 19.45 -0.49 -21.01
CA GLU A 45 20.77 0.08 -20.64
C GLU A 45 21.48 -0.77 -19.58
N LEU A 46 20.76 -1.32 -18.60
CA LEU A 46 21.35 -2.21 -17.58
C LEU A 46 21.73 -3.58 -18.17
N ALA A 47 20.94 -4.11 -19.11
CA ALA A 47 21.26 -5.36 -19.82
C ALA A 47 22.52 -5.22 -20.70
N SER A 48 22.74 -4.05 -21.30
CA SER A 48 23.93 -3.80 -22.14
C SER A 48 25.20 -3.52 -21.33
N GLN A 49 25.10 -2.98 -20.11
CA GLN A 49 26.25 -2.77 -19.22
C GLN A 49 26.72 -4.04 -18.50
N GLN A 50 25.84 -5.04 -18.34
CA GLN A 50 26.19 -6.21 -17.55
C GLN A 50 27.01 -7.26 -18.30
N HIS A 51 27.00 -7.33 -19.65
CA HIS A 51 27.77 -8.34 -20.42
C HIS A 51 28.39 -7.80 -21.72
N ALA A 52 29.72 -7.78 -21.77
CA ALA A 52 30.53 -7.66 -22.98
C ALA A 52 30.64 -8.98 -23.77
N GLY A 53 29.53 -9.67 -24.08
CA GLY A 53 29.57 -10.80 -25.03
C GLY A 53 28.60 -11.97 -24.86
N GLY A 54 27.29 -11.73 -24.80
CA GLY A 54 26.32 -12.82 -24.95
C GLY A 54 24.89 -12.32 -25.13
N ASP A 55 24.21 -12.85 -26.14
CA ASP A 55 22.87 -12.43 -26.58
C ASP A 55 21.87 -12.28 -25.42
N PRO A 56 21.17 -11.13 -25.32
CA PRO A 56 20.19 -10.90 -24.26
C PRO A 56 18.94 -11.73 -24.54
N SER A 57 18.68 -12.75 -23.72
CA SER A 57 17.39 -13.42 -23.73
C SER A 57 16.32 -12.45 -23.21
N ASP A 58 15.39 -12.03 -24.08
CA ASP A 58 14.26 -11.13 -23.78
C ASP A 58 13.48 -11.52 -22.52
N LEU A 59 13.43 -12.82 -22.23
CA LEU A 59 12.77 -13.37 -21.05
C LEU A 59 13.48 -13.00 -19.74
N ARG A 60 14.82 -12.89 -19.73
CA ARG A 60 15.58 -12.47 -18.54
C ARG A 60 15.43 -10.99 -18.29
N VAL A 61 15.45 -10.17 -19.35
CA VAL A 61 15.20 -8.73 -19.27
C VAL A 61 13.79 -8.48 -18.70
N ALA A 62 12.79 -9.23 -19.15
CA ALA A 62 11.43 -9.15 -18.59
C ALA A 62 11.38 -9.52 -17.10
N THR A 63 12.00 -10.63 -16.68
CA THR A 63 12.00 -11.04 -15.26
C THR A 63 12.77 -10.06 -14.35
N LEU A 64 13.91 -9.54 -14.82
CA LEU A 64 14.69 -8.54 -14.09
C LEU A 64 13.95 -7.21 -13.99
N THR A 65 13.23 -6.81 -15.04
CA THR A 65 12.38 -5.59 -15.03
C THR A 65 11.26 -5.72 -14.01
N VAL A 66 10.58 -6.86 -13.93
CA VAL A 66 9.53 -7.10 -12.92
C VAL A 66 10.10 -7.09 -11.50
N PHE A 67 11.28 -7.68 -11.29
CA PHE A 67 11.94 -7.69 -9.97
C PHE A 67 12.42 -6.28 -9.56
N LEU A 68 12.96 -5.49 -10.49
CA LEU A 68 13.34 -4.09 -10.24
C LEU A 68 12.12 -3.22 -9.91
N ILE A 69 11.01 -3.41 -10.64
CA ILE A 69 9.75 -2.71 -10.37
C ILE A 69 9.23 -3.07 -8.97
N ALA A 70 9.24 -4.36 -8.59
CA ALA A 70 8.81 -4.78 -7.26
C ALA A 70 9.68 -4.19 -6.12
N ASP A 71 11.01 -4.18 -6.29
CA ASP A 71 11.95 -3.64 -5.30
C ASP A 71 11.87 -2.10 -5.21
N LEU A 72 11.59 -1.41 -6.33
CA LEU A 72 11.40 0.04 -6.38
C LEU A 72 10.05 0.47 -5.78
N TRP A 73 9.03 -0.38 -5.86
CA TRP A 73 7.69 -0.09 -5.38
C TRP A 73 7.47 -0.40 -3.91
N TRP A 74 8.24 -1.32 -3.32
CA TRP A 74 8.11 -1.67 -1.90
C TRP A 74 8.20 -0.44 -0.96
N PRO A 75 9.16 0.49 -1.13
CA PRO A 75 9.23 1.71 -0.30
C PRO A 75 8.13 2.72 -0.66
N ARG A 76 7.75 2.82 -1.93
CA ARG A 76 6.68 3.73 -2.40
C ARG A 76 5.31 3.30 -1.91
N LEU A 77 5.08 2.00 -1.75
CA LEU A 77 3.81 1.47 -1.24
C LEU A 77 3.58 1.89 0.22
N LEU A 78 4.65 1.95 1.03
CA LEU A 78 4.59 2.47 2.40
C LEU A 78 4.31 3.98 2.44
N GLN A 79 4.88 4.75 1.51
CA GLN A 79 4.59 6.17 1.37
C GLN A 79 3.16 6.42 0.88
N LEU A 80 2.69 5.63 -0.09
CA LEU A 80 1.33 5.68 -0.61
C LEU A 80 0.32 5.34 0.49
N PHE A 81 0.59 4.34 1.31
CA PHE A 81 -0.19 4.04 2.51
C PHE A 81 -0.29 5.26 3.42
N ASN A 82 0.84 5.90 3.75
CA ASN A 82 0.84 7.08 4.61
C ASN A 82 0.07 8.26 4.02
N PHE A 83 0.09 8.44 2.70
CA PHE A 83 -0.67 9.52 2.04
C PHE A 83 -2.16 9.22 1.97
N MET A 84 -2.53 7.98 1.67
CA MET A 84 -3.93 7.59 1.41
C MET A 84 -4.71 7.21 2.67
N LEU A 85 -4.04 6.92 3.80
CA LEU A 85 -4.70 6.36 4.98
C LEU A 85 -5.89 7.20 5.45
N GLY A 86 -5.76 8.53 5.49
CA GLY A 86 -6.85 9.41 5.92
C GLY A 86 -8.11 9.26 5.06
N LEU A 87 -7.94 9.27 3.72
CA LEU A 87 -9.04 9.07 2.77
C LEU A 87 -9.64 7.67 2.90
N VAL A 88 -8.79 6.65 3.02
CA VAL A 88 -9.21 5.25 3.13
C VAL A 88 -10.00 5.01 4.42
N LEU A 89 -9.58 5.57 5.56
CA LEU A 89 -10.29 5.41 6.84
C LEU A 89 -11.71 5.99 6.78
N VAL A 90 -11.88 7.16 6.16
CA VAL A 90 -13.19 7.81 5.97
C VAL A 90 -14.05 7.01 5.00
N GLY A 91 -13.49 6.61 3.86
CA GLY A 91 -14.21 5.80 2.87
C GLY A 91 -14.66 4.45 3.44
N ALA A 92 -13.76 3.74 4.13
CA ALA A 92 -14.05 2.48 4.78
C ALA A 92 -15.10 2.61 5.88
N MET A 93 -15.14 3.75 6.59
CA MET A 93 -16.17 4.02 7.59
C MET A 93 -17.53 4.14 6.91
N GLY A 94 -17.61 4.87 5.78
CA GLY A 94 -18.80 4.95 4.95
C GLY A 94 -19.30 3.59 4.49
N PHE A 95 -18.40 2.76 3.91
CA PHE A 95 -18.74 1.39 3.49
C PHE A 95 -19.19 0.49 4.64
N THR A 96 -18.59 0.64 5.83
CA THR A 96 -18.98 -0.14 7.01
C THR A 96 -20.37 0.25 7.48
N CYS A 97 -20.62 1.55 7.68
CA CYS A 97 -21.94 2.05 8.08
C CYS A 97 -23.02 1.67 7.06
N ALA A 98 -22.73 1.79 5.76
CA ALA A 98 -23.66 1.40 4.70
C ALA A 98 -24.01 -0.09 4.76
N GLN A 99 -23.03 -0.96 5.02
CA GLN A 99 -23.28 -2.39 5.19
C GLN A 99 -24.14 -2.68 6.41
N LEU A 100 -23.87 -2.05 7.56
CA LEU A 100 -24.67 -2.22 8.78
C LEU A 100 -26.12 -1.77 8.60
N VAL A 101 -26.34 -0.69 7.84
CA VAL A 101 -27.69 -0.22 7.46
C VAL A 101 -28.36 -1.22 6.52
N ARG A 102 -27.66 -1.64 5.45
CA ARG A 102 -28.19 -2.57 4.44
C ARG A 102 -28.64 -3.90 5.04
N HIS A 103 -27.88 -4.43 6.00
CA HIS A 103 -28.18 -5.69 6.67
C HIS A 103 -29.15 -5.54 7.86
N ARG A 104 -29.70 -4.34 8.08
CA ARG A 104 -30.61 -4.01 9.20
C ARG A 104 -30.02 -4.30 10.58
N GLU A 105 -28.69 -4.35 10.68
CA GLU A 105 -28.00 -4.61 11.95
C GLU A 105 -28.17 -3.42 12.91
N LEU A 106 -28.13 -2.18 12.41
CA LEU A 106 -28.36 -0.99 13.24
C LEU A 106 -29.77 -0.96 13.83
N VAL A 107 -30.76 -1.41 13.07
CA VAL A 107 -32.16 -1.50 13.50
C VAL A 107 -32.30 -2.55 14.60
N ALA A 108 -31.65 -3.71 14.43
CA ALA A 108 -31.63 -4.76 15.45
C ALA A 108 -30.98 -4.30 16.76
N VAL A 109 -29.86 -3.55 16.67
CA VAL A 109 -29.17 -2.98 17.83
C VAL A 109 -30.05 -1.98 18.58
N LEU A 110 -30.72 -1.09 17.85
CA LEU A 110 -31.63 -0.10 18.43
C LEU A 110 -32.86 -0.75 19.08
N ALA A 111 -33.45 -1.76 18.41
CA ALA A 111 -34.56 -2.54 18.95
C ALA A 111 -34.17 -3.32 20.23
N GLY A 112 -32.91 -3.74 20.33
CA GLY A 112 -32.33 -4.31 21.56
C GLY A 112 -32.04 -3.29 22.66
N GLY A 113 -32.46 -2.03 22.51
CA GLY A 113 -32.27 -0.96 23.50
C GLY A 113 -30.83 -0.49 23.64
N GLN A 114 -29.94 -0.84 22.70
CA GLN A 114 -28.54 -0.42 22.74
C GLN A 114 -28.35 0.90 22.00
N SER A 115 -27.61 1.81 22.61
CA SER A 115 -27.28 3.10 22.00
C SER A 115 -26.33 2.94 20.81
N LEU A 116 -26.67 3.57 19.68
CA LEU A 116 -25.84 3.63 18.47
C LEU A 116 -24.50 4.36 18.70
N ILE A 117 -24.39 5.21 19.72
CA ILE A 117 -23.14 5.89 20.04
C ILE A 117 -22.05 4.86 20.40
N ARG A 118 -22.42 3.72 21.01
CA ARG A 118 -21.47 2.65 21.34
C ARG A 118 -20.78 2.07 20.10
N LEU A 119 -21.45 2.10 18.96
CA LEU A 119 -20.96 1.61 17.67
C LEU A 119 -19.73 2.38 17.16
N SER A 120 -19.59 3.64 17.56
CA SER A 120 -18.44 4.47 17.20
C SER A 120 -17.14 4.01 17.88
N ARG A 121 -17.22 3.42 19.08
CA ARG A 121 -16.05 3.00 19.86
C ARG A 121 -15.14 2.01 19.10
N PRO A 122 -15.65 0.88 18.55
CA PRO A 122 -14.79 -0.03 17.79
C PRO A 122 -14.19 0.61 16.53
N ILE A 123 -14.92 1.52 15.87
CA ILE A 123 -14.41 2.24 14.70
C ILE A 123 -13.24 3.15 15.10
N PHE A 124 -13.39 3.95 16.16
CA PHE A 124 -12.32 4.81 16.67
C PHE A 124 -11.10 4.02 17.14
N ILE A 125 -11.30 2.88 17.83
CA ILE A 125 -10.18 2.05 18.29
C ILE A 125 -9.34 1.56 17.10
N VAL A 126 -9.98 1.09 16.04
CA VAL A 126 -9.29 0.63 14.83
C VAL A 126 -8.65 1.81 14.08
N ALA A 127 -9.36 2.94 13.94
CA ALA A 127 -8.83 4.13 13.27
C ALA A 127 -7.60 4.66 13.98
N ILE A 128 -7.65 4.82 15.31
CA ILE A 128 -6.48 5.22 16.13
C ILE A 128 -5.36 4.19 15.99
N GLY A 129 -5.67 2.89 16.04
CA GLY A 129 -4.69 1.83 15.85
C GLY A 129 -3.95 1.94 14.51
N LEU A 130 -4.68 2.18 13.42
CA LEU A 130 -4.10 2.34 12.09
C LEU A 130 -3.32 3.65 11.94
N THR A 131 -3.80 4.75 12.55
CA THR A 131 -3.05 6.01 12.59
C THR A 131 -1.77 5.87 13.40
N LEU A 132 -1.76 5.11 14.50
CA LEU A 132 -0.53 4.82 15.25
C LEU A 132 0.46 4.00 14.40
N VAL A 133 -0.04 3.03 13.65
CA VAL A 133 0.78 2.28 12.68
C VAL A 133 1.36 3.23 11.62
N GLN A 134 0.59 4.19 11.12
CA GLN A 134 1.04 5.23 10.20
C GLN A 134 2.17 6.08 10.80
N VAL A 135 1.99 6.56 12.04
CA VAL A 135 3.00 7.35 12.75
C VAL A 135 4.28 6.53 12.93
N VAL A 136 4.18 5.28 13.38
CA VAL A 136 5.36 4.40 13.50
C VAL A 136 6.03 4.20 12.14
N ASN A 137 5.27 4.05 11.07
CA ASN A 137 5.80 3.93 9.72
C ASN A 137 6.51 5.23 9.27
N GLN A 138 5.95 6.40 9.58
CA GLN A 138 6.58 7.69 9.29
C GLN A 138 7.85 7.93 10.11
N GLU A 139 7.83 7.60 11.40
CA GLU A 139 8.97 7.86 12.30
C GLU A 139 10.10 6.85 12.14
N VAL A 140 9.81 5.60 11.77
CA VAL A 140 10.82 4.54 11.68
C VAL A 140 11.22 4.23 10.24
N MET A 141 10.25 4.14 9.33
CA MET A 141 10.53 3.74 7.94
C MET A 141 10.92 4.92 7.07
N LEU A 142 10.29 6.08 7.24
CA LEU A 142 10.60 7.26 6.42
C LEU A 142 12.06 7.74 6.56
N PRO A 143 12.68 7.84 7.74
CA PRO A 143 14.09 8.20 7.85
C PRO A 143 15.03 7.10 7.32
N ARG A 144 14.61 5.83 7.34
CA ARG A 144 15.37 4.71 6.74
C ARG A 144 15.28 4.68 5.22
N ILE A 145 14.18 5.18 4.66
CA ILE A 145 13.93 5.25 3.22
C ILE A 145 14.34 6.61 2.64
N ALA A 146 14.58 7.63 3.47
CA ALA A 146 15.10 8.93 3.05
C ALA A 146 16.34 8.85 2.12
N PRO A 147 17.37 8.01 2.38
CA PRO A 147 18.49 7.85 1.44
C PRO A 147 18.14 7.05 0.17
N LEU A 148 16.99 6.35 0.15
CA LEU A 148 16.46 5.63 -1.02
C LEU A 148 15.53 6.50 -1.88
N LEU A 149 14.96 7.58 -1.33
CA LEU A 149 14.10 8.56 -2.01
C LEU A 149 14.89 9.67 -2.72
N THR A 150 16.08 10.00 -2.24
CA THR A 150 17.04 10.89 -2.94
C THR A 150 17.79 10.19 -4.07
N ARG A 151 17.59 8.88 -4.27
CA ARG A 151 18.06 8.19 -5.47
C ARG A 151 17.21 8.62 -6.66
N ASP A 152 17.85 9.32 -7.60
CA ASP A 152 17.32 9.48 -8.95
C ASP A 152 16.96 8.11 -9.53
N PRO A 153 15.86 7.95 -10.29
CA PRO A 153 15.50 6.71 -10.97
C PRO A 153 16.60 6.14 -11.88
N GLY A 154 17.67 6.90 -12.17
CA GLY A 154 18.86 6.47 -12.90
C GLY A 154 19.97 5.81 -12.06
N GLU A 155 19.91 5.84 -10.72
CA GLU A 155 20.93 5.24 -9.84
C GLU A 155 20.50 3.92 -9.17
N ALA A 156 19.26 3.50 -9.40
CA ALA A 156 18.77 2.18 -9.00
C ALA A 156 19.43 1.08 -9.86
N GLY A 157 20.67 0.72 -9.51
CA GLY A 157 21.45 -0.34 -10.18
C GLY A 157 22.96 -0.24 -9.98
N ARG A 158 23.51 0.96 -9.74
CA ARG A 158 24.97 1.19 -9.71
C ARG A 158 25.73 0.57 -8.54
N HIS A 159 25.08 0.27 -7.40
CA HIS A 159 25.82 -0.15 -6.20
C HIS A 159 25.87 -1.67 -5.96
N ARG A 160 25.08 -2.50 -6.68
CA ARG A 160 25.29 -3.96 -6.64
C ARG A 160 26.44 -4.44 -7.55
N LEU A 161 26.99 -3.57 -8.39
CA LEU A 161 28.11 -3.86 -9.29
C LEU A 161 29.44 -3.21 -8.86
N GLY A 162 29.47 -2.48 -7.73
CA GLY A 162 30.66 -1.77 -7.24
C GLY A 162 31.44 -2.46 -6.11
N ALA A 163 31.09 -3.69 -5.73
CA ALA A 163 31.74 -4.43 -4.64
C ALA A 163 32.38 -5.75 -5.10
N SER A 164 32.88 -5.77 -6.33
CA SER A 164 33.79 -6.82 -6.81
C SER A 164 34.65 -6.27 -7.96
N ALA A 165 35.48 -5.28 -7.64
CA ALA A 165 36.73 -4.95 -8.31
C ALA A 165 37.58 -4.11 -7.35
#